data_AF-A0A9X0AXX6-F1
#
_entry.id   AF-A0A9X0AXX6-F1
#
_cell.length_a   1.000
_cell.length_b   1.000
_cell.length_c   1.000
_cell.angle_alpha   90.00
_cell.angle_beta   90.00
_cell.angle_gamma   90.00
#
_symmetry.space_group_name_H-M   'P 1'
#
loop_
_entity.id
_entity.type
_entity.pdbx_description
1 polymer ?
#
loop_
_entity_poly.entity_id
_entity_poly.type
_entity_poly.pdbx_seq_one_letter_code
_entity_poly.pdbx_strand_id
1 'polypeptide(L)'
;MDCSTLAFDFVVQFLYTGTFVCPSFMAESGSEQITILVDFYELAEKLSLDISDKALDNIKQLLVDDYRNLLAKHIRQAINFPTGHGLRMLFARSCIHAYLESVNPSNEQARTFVFKKELDELDGFAADLMRVYGEVADKRVPAKFVESSDLLDGETFYY
;
A
#
# COMPACT_ATOMS: atom_id res chain seq x y z
N MET A 1 6.14 -22.73 9.24
CA MET A 1 6.21 -22.09 7.91
C MET A 1 4.85 -22.36 7.32
N ASP A 2 3.93 -21.42 7.48
CA ASP A 2 2.56 -21.62 7.03
C ASP A 2 2.47 -20.92 5.67
N CYS A 3 3.01 -21.58 4.65
CA CYS A 3 2.94 -21.11 3.28
C CYS A 3 1.59 -21.53 2.71
N SER A 4 0.80 -20.58 2.19
CA SER A 4 -0.38 -20.91 1.39
C SER A 4 0.03 -21.83 0.24
N THR A 5 -0.70 -22.93 0.03
CA THR A 5 -0.44 -23.87 -1.08
C THR A 5 -0.44 -23.14 -2.43
N LEU A 6 -1.32 -22.14 -2.57
CA LEU A 6 -1.43 -21.33 -3.79
C LEU A 6 -0.19 -20.46 -4.03
N ALA A 7 0.40 -19.89 -2.97
CA ALA A 7 1.63 -19.12 -3.09
C ALA A 7 2.80 -20.01 -3.56
N PHE A 8 2.86 -21.25 -3.07
CA PHE A 8 3.84 -22.24 -3.53
C PHE A 8 3.62 -22.63 -4.99
N ASP A 9 2.36 -22.85 -5.41
CA ASP A 9 2.03 -23.17 -6.80
C ASP A 9 2.46 -22.04 -7.76
N PHE A 10 2.32 -20.77 -7.36
CA PHE A 10 2.83 -19.64 -8.14
C PHE A 10 4.35 -19.61 -8.25
N VAL A 11 5.08 -19.97 -7.18
CA VAL A 11 6.54 -20.13 -7.25
C VAL A 11 6.91 -21.23 -8.23
N VAL A 12 6.28 -22.40 -8.14
CA VAL A 12 6.52 -23.51 -9.07
C VAL A 12 6.26 -23.06 -10.50
N GLN A 13 5.10 -22.43 -10.75
CA GLN A 13 4.76 -21.92 -12.08
C GLN A 13 5.80 -20.94 -12.61
N PHE A 14 6.25 -20.00 -11.77
CA PHE A 14 7.26 -19.02 -12.12
C PHE A 14 8.60 -19.67 -12.47
N LEU A 15 9.05 -20.65 -11.68
CA LEU A 15 10.31 -21.37 -11.94
C LEU A 15 10.29 -22.13 -13.27
N TYR A 16 9.16 -22.71 -13.65
CA TYR A 16 9.05 -23.49 -14.89
C TYR A 16 8.76 -22.66 -16.14
N THR A 17 8.10 -21.51 -16.01
CA THR A 17 7.58 -20.75 -17.16
C THR A 17 8.13 -19.32 -17.26
N GLY A 18 8.89 -18.86 -16.27
CA GLY A 18 9.33 -17.47 -16.15
C GLY A 18 8.19 -16.50 -15.89
N THR A 19 6.99 -16.99 -15.56
CA THR A 19 5.81 -16.17 -15.34
C THR A 19 4.82 -16.87 -14.41
N PHE A 20 3.89 -16.14 -13.84
CA PHE A 20 2.77 -16.72 -13.09
C PHE A 20 1.45 -16.13 -13.57
N VAL A 21 0.37 -16.86 -13.39
CA VAL A 21 -0.98 -16.39 -13.69
C VAL A 21 -1.79 -16.54 -12.42
N CYS A 22 -2.32 -15.43 -11.90
CA CYS A 22 -3.29 -15.48 -10.81
C CYS A 22 -4.68 -15.74 -11.40
N PRO A 23 -5.23 -16.97 -11.30
CA PRO A 23 -6.50 -17.27 -11.91
C PRO A 23 -7.61 -16.71 -11.03
N SER A 24 -8.53 -15.96 -11.62
CA SER A 24 -9.62 -15.28 -10.90
C SER A 24 -10.55 -16.24 -10.14
N PHE A 25 -10.52 -17.54 -10.44
CA PHE A 25 -11.33 -18.56 -9.75
C PHE A 25 -10.65 -19.17 -8.52
N MET A 26 -9.36 -18.90 -8.28
CA MET A 26 -8.63 -19.47 -7.14
C MET A 26 -8.90 -18.74 -5.82
N ALA A 27 -9.64 -17.64 -5.84
CA ALA A 27 -9.96 -16.85 -4.67
C ALA A 27 -11.41 -16.37 -4.74
N GLU A 28 -12.09 -16.38 -3.60
CA GLU A 28 -13.49 -15.98 -3.47
C GLU A 28 -13.66 -14.45 -3.50
N SER A 29 -12.58 -13.69 -3.26
CA SER A 29 -12.60 -12.22 -3.27
C SER A 29 -11.28 -11.61 -3.73
N GLY A 30 -11.31 -10.34 -4.18
CA GLY A 30 -10.09 -9.59 -4.50
C GLY A 30 -9.17 -9.43 -3.29
N SER A 31 -9.72 -9.33 -2.07
CA SER A 31 -8.93 -9.29 -0.84
C SER A 31 -8.12 -10.57 -0.59
N GLU A 32 -8.69 -11.73 -0.94
CA GLU A 32 -8.02 -13.03 -0.84
C GLU A 32 -6.95 -13.16 -1.94
N GLN A 33 -7.22 -12.67 -3.15
CA GLN A 33 -6.19 -12.57 -4.19
C GLN A 33 -4.99 -11.73 -3.76
N ILE A 34 -5.23 -10.57 -3.12
CA ILE A 34 -4.14 -9.76 -2.55
C ILE A 34 -3.39 -10.56 -1.48
N THR A 35 -4.08 -11.30 -0.62
CA THR A 35 -3.43 -12.16 0.40
C THR A 35 -2.47 -13.15 -0.26
N ILE A 36 -2.94 -13.90 -1.26
CA ILE A 36 -2.14 -14.90 -1.97
C ILE A 36 -0.95 -14.24 -2.69
N LEU A 37 -1.16 -13.08 -3.31
CA LEU A 37 -0.10 -12.35 -4.01
C LEU A 37 0.95 -11.81 -3.05
N VAL A 38 0.57 -11.35 -1.86
CA VAL A 38 1.52 -10.91 -0.82
C VAL A 38 2.30 -12.11 -0.27
N ASP A 39 1.66 -13.24 -0.01
CA ASP A 39 2.34 -14.48 0.43
C ASP A 39 3.32 -14.98 -0.65
N PHE A 40 2.91 -14.94 -1.91
CA PHE A 40 3.78 -15.23 -3.05
C PHE A 40 4.97 -14.27 -3.13
N TYR A 41 4.73 -12.97 -2.92
CA TYR A 41 5.79 -11.95 -2.85
C TYR A 41 6.82 -12.29 -1.76
N GLU A 42 6.35 -12.59 -0.56
CA GLU A 42 7.20 -12.93 0.57
C GLU A 42 8.02 -14.22 0.31
N LEU A 43 7.41 -15.22 -0.31
CA LEU A 43 8.09 -16.47 -0.64
C LEU A 43 9.14 -16.27 -1.74
N ALA A 44 8.84 -15.49 -2.76
CA ALA A 44 9.76 -15.21 -3.85
C ALA A 44 10.99 -14.43 -3.37
N GLU A 45 10.81 -13.42 -2.51
CA GLU A 45 11.92 -12.70 -1.86
C GLU A 45 12.84 -13.66 -1.09
N LYS A 46 12.27 -14.58 -0.29
CA LYS A 46 13.04 -15.60 0.44
C LYS A 46 13.82 -16.54 -0.47
N LEU A 47 13.31 -16.79 -1.68
CA LEU A 47 13.94 -17.62 -2.70
C LEU A 47 14.82 -16.81 -3.66
N SER A 48 14.94 -15.49 -3.46
CA SER A 48 15.68 -14.57 -4.33
C SER A 48 15.20 -14.62 -5.79
N LEU A 49 13.88 -14.75 -5.97
CA LEU A 49 13.21 -14.72 -7.28
C LEU A 49 12.72 -13.31 -7.57
N ASP A 50 13.10 -12.77 -8.72
CA ASP A 50 12.61 -11.47 -9.18
C ASP A 50 11.24 -11.60 -9.85
N ILE A 51 10.19 -11.47 -9.04
CA ILE A 51 8.78 -11.47 -9.48
C ILE A 51 8.12 -10.10 -9.32
N SER A 52 8.91 -9.12 -8.89
CA SER A 52 8.46 -7.93 -8.17
C SER A 52 7.44 -7.12 -8.97
N ASP A 53 7.77 -6.80 -10.21
CA ASP A 53 6.93 -5.97 -11.08
C ASP A 53 5.55 -6.59 -11.33
N LYS A 54 5.49 -7.87 -11.70
CA LYS A 54 4.23 -8.52 -12.10
C LYS A 54 3.29 -8.75 -10.93
N ALA A 55 3.82 -9.11 -9.75
CA ALA A 55 3.01 -9.27 -8.55
C ALA A 55 2.42 -7.93 -8.08
N LEU A 56 3.23 -6.86 -8.08
CA LEU A 56 2.77 -5.52 -7.71
C LEU A 56 1.72 -4.99 -8.69
N ASP A 57 1.87 -5.23 -9.99
CA ASP A 57 0.89 -4.81 -10.99
C ASP A 57 -0.47 -5.49 -10.80
N ASN A 58 -0.49 -6.79 -10.49
CA ASN A 58 -1.73 -7.51 -10.19
C ASN A 58 -2.42 -6.96 -8.93
N ILE A 59 -1.65 -6.75 -7.86
CA ILE A 59 -2.18 -6.16 -6.62
C ILE A 59 -2.74 -4.76 -6.90
N LYS A 60 -2.00 -3.95 -7.65
CA LYS A 60 -2.43 -2.60 -8.03
C LYS A 60 -3.73 -2.63 -8.80
N GLN A 61 -3.88 -3.53 -9.77
CA GLN A 61 -5.13 -3.66 -10.54
C GLN A 61 -6.31 -4.00 -9.62
N LEU A 62 -6.16 -4.95 -8.70
CA LEU A 62 -7.20 -5.32 -7.74
C LEU A 62 -7.63 -4.16 -6.82
N LEU A 63 -6.69 -3.27 -6.49
CA LEU A 63 -6.94 -2.07 -5.69
C LEU A 63 -7.57 -0.92 -6.48
N VAL A 64 -7.27 -0.84 -7.78
CA VAL A 64 -7.94 0.09 -8.71
C VAL A 64 -9.39 -0.35 -8.94
N ASP A 65 -9.62 -1.65 -9.08
CA ASP A 65 -10.95 -2.23 -9.31
C ASP A 65 -11.86 -2.06 -8.08
N ASP A 66 -11.35 -2.38 -6.89
CA ASP A 66 -12.03 -2.10 -5.62
C ASP A 66 -11.02 -1.88 -4.48
N TYR A 67 -10.91 -0.63 -4.03
CA TYR A 67 -10.02 -0.24 -2.92
C TYR A 67 -10.35 -0.96 -1.60
N ARG A 68 -11.57 -1.49 -1.44
CA ARG A 68 -11.99 -2.27 -0.26
C ARG A 68 -11.33 -3.65 -0.18
N ASN A 69 -10.69 -4.09 -1.26
CA ASN A 69 -9.87 -5.30 -1.23
C ASN A 69 -8.63 -5.14 -0.33
N LEU A 70 -8.19 -3.90 -0.04
CA LEU A 70 -7.12 -3.66 0.92
C LEU A 70 -7.64 -3.88 2.34
N LEU A 71 -6.97 -4.76 3.09
CA LEU A 71 -7.31 -5.09 4.47
C LEU A 71 -6.15 -4.74 5.40
N ALA A 72 -6.44 -4.50 6.67
CA ALA A 72 -5.44 -4.21 7.70
C ALA A 72 -4.32 -5.25 7.77
N LYS A 73 -4.63 -6.54 7.54
CA LYS A 73 -3.64 -7.62 7.51
C LYS A 73 -2.59 -7.42 6.41
N HIS A 74 -2.97 -6.87 5.26
CA HIS A 74 -2.04 -6.60 4.15
C HIS A 74 -1.03 -5.51 4.53
N ILE A 75 -1.50 -4.44 5.19
CA ILE A 75 -0.63 -3.36 5.70
C ILE A 75 0.33 -3.93 6.75
N ARG A 76 -0.19 -4.68 7.73
CA ARG A 76 0.63 -5.32 8.78
C ARG A 76 1.66 -6.31 8.22
N GLN A 77 1.36 -7.00 7.13
CA GLN A 77 2.33 -7.89 6.50
C GLN A 77 3.38 -7.09 5.71
N ALA A 78 2.96 -6.05 4.99
CA ALA A 78 3.86 -5.21 4.19
C ALA A 78 4.93 -4.49 5.02
N ILE A 79 4.65 -4.11 6.28
CA ILE A 79 5.65 -3.43 7.12
C ILE A 79 6.87 -4.30 7.45
N ASN A 80 6.79 -5.63 7.28
CA ASN A 80 7.92 -6.53 7.48
C ASN A 80 8.97 -6.41 6.34
N PHE A 81 8.62 -5.75 5.24
CA PHE A 81 9.56 -5.47 4.16
C PHE A 81 10.39 -4.21 4.45
N PRO A 82 11.59 -4.07 3.87
CA PRO A 82 12.44 -2.89 4.03
C PRO A 82 11.73 -1.58 3.70
N THR A 83 12.13 -0.49 4.33
CA THR A 83 11.59 0.85 4.04
C THR A 83 11.81 1.21 2.57
N GLY A 84 10.77 1.77 1.93
CA GLY A 84 10.79 2.09 0.50
C GLY A 84 10.47 0.91 -0.42
N HIS A 85 10.24 -0.29 0.12
CA HIS A 85 9.84 -1.45 -0.66
C HIS A 85 8.54 -1.22 -1.46
N GLY A 86 8.49 -1.73 -2.69
CA GLY A 86 7.39 -1.48 -3.64
C GLY A 86 6.01 -1.80 -3.07
N LEU A 87 5.87 -2.91 -2.34
CA LEU A 87 4.62 -3.33 -1.73
C LEU A 87 4.13 -2.34 -0.65
N ARG A 88 5.04 -1.85 0.20
CA ARG A 88 4.73 -0.86 1.24
C ARG A 88 4.24 0.44 0.61
N MET A 89 4.98 0.91 -0.39
CA MET A 89 4.66 2.15 -1.11
C MET A 89 3.34 2.02 -1.88
N LEU A 90 3.05 0.85 -2.47
CA LEU A 90 1.79 0.61 -3.17
C LEU A 90 0.58 0.70 -2.22
N PHE A 91 0.65 0.07 -1.05
CA PHE A 91 -0.43 0.15 -0.06
C PHE A 91 -0.60 1.56 0.51
N ALA A 92 0.50 2.26 0.83
CA ALA A 92 0.44 3.66 1.25
C ALA A 92 -0.20 4.56 0.17
N ARG A 93 0.17 4.40 -1.11
CA ARG A 93 -0.45 5.10 -2.26
C ARG A 93 -1.94 4.84 -2.36
N SER A 94 -2.37 3.61 -2.12
CA SER A 94 -3.77 3.21 -2.20
C SER A 94 -4.61 3.82 -1.07
N CYS A 95 -3.99 4.14 0.07
CA CYS A 95 -4.65 4.71 1.24
C CYS A 95 -4.74 6.25 1.22
N ILE A 96 -3.93 6.94 0.40
CA ILE A 96 -3.73 8.39 0.56
C ILE A 96 -5.03 9.19 0.35
N HIS A 97 -5.87 8.78 -0.60
CA HIS A 97 -7.11 9.50 -0.88
C HIS A 97 -8.09 9.42 0.30
N ALA A 98 -8.33 8.20 0.80
CA ALA A 98 -9.19 7.98 1.96
C ALA A 98 -8.67 8.67 3.23
N TYR A 99 -7.34 8.73 3.40
CA TYR A 99 -6.74 9.49 4.49
C TYR A 99 -7.03 10.99 4.36
N LEU A 100 -6.77 11.58 3.18
CA LEU A 100 -7.01 13.02 2.95
C LEU A 100 -8.48 13.40 3.12
N GLU A 101 -9.41 12.54 2.69
CA GLU A 101 -10.85 12.77 2.92
C GLU A 101 -11.22 12.74 4.41
N SER A 102 -10.55 11.89 5.19
CA SER A 102 -10.82 11.74 6.63
C SER A 102 -10.31 12.90 7.49
N VAL A 103 -9.27 13.60 7.04
CA VAL A 103 -8.67 14.73 7.76
C VAL A 103 -9.08 16.09 7.21
N ASN A 104 -9.93 16.12 6.16
CA ASN A 104 -10.38 17.37 5.57
C ASN A 104 -11.36 18.09 6.52
N PRO A 105 -11.00 19.26 7.08
CA PRO A 105 -11.85 19.98 8.03
C PRO A 105 -13.14 20.51 7.39
N SER A 106 -13.17 20.68 6.07
CA SER A 106 -14.36 21.12 5.33
C SER A 106 -15.34 19.99 5.04
N ASN A 107 -14.99 18.73 5.36
CA ASN A 107 -15.85 17.59 5.16
C ASN A 107 -16.62 17.28 6.45
N GLU A 108 -17.80 17.87 6.61
CA GLU A 108 -18.69 17.63 7.77
C GLU A 108 -19.13 16.16 7.91
N GLN A 109 -18.95 15.35 6.85
CA GLN A 109 -19.26 13.92 6.79
C GLN A 109 -17.99 13.05 6.74
N ALA A 110 -16.83 13.62 7.12
CA ALA A 110 -15.56 12.91 7.11
C ALA A 110 -15.70 11.56 7.83
N ARG A 111 -15.51 10.49 7.06
CA ARG A 111 -15.50 9.13 7.61
C ARG A 111 -14.16 8.90 8.29
N THR A 112 -14.18 8.20 9.41
CA THR A 112 -12.95 7.74 10.06
C THR A 112 -12.11 6.97 9.06
N PHE A 113 -10.83 7.30 8.98
CA PHE A 113 -9.88 6.55 8.17
C PHE A 113 -9.90 5.07 8.54
N VAL A 114 -10.16 4.20 7.57
CA VAL A 114 -10.40 2.76 7.81
C VAL A 114 -9.20 2.06 8.44
N PHE A 115 -7.98 2.57 8.21
CA PHE A 115 -6.74 2.04 8.78
C PHE A 115 -6.18 2.94 9.90
N LYS A 116 -7.06 3.64 10.63
CA LYS A 116 -6.64 4.52 11.74
C LYS A 116 -5.81 3.77 12.78
N LYS A 117 -6.21 2.54 13.11
CA LYS A 117 -5.47 1.69 14.04
C LYS A 117 -4.05 1.40 13.55
N GLU A 118 -3.90 0.99 12.29
CA GLU A 118 -2.58 0.70 11.70
C GLU A 118 -1.75 1.97 11.55
N LEU A 119 -2.37 3.12 11.29
CA LEU A 119 -1.70 4.41 11.26
C LEU A 119 -1.13 4.79 12.63
N ASP A 120 -1.87 4.50 13.70
CA ASP A 120 -1.47 4.84 15.08
C ASP A 120 -0.47 3.83 15.67
N GLU A 121 -0.54 2.55 15.27
CA GLU A 121 0.30 1.47 15.82
C GLU A 121 1.58 1.19 15.03
N LEU A 122 1.62 1.51 13.73
CA LEU A 122 2.71 1.11 12.84
C LEU A 122 3.45 2.35 12.31
N ASP A 123 4.50 2.78 13.01
CA ASP A 123 5.34 3.93 12.62
C ASP A 123 5.81 3.85 11.16
N GLY A 124 6.16 2.64 10.70
CA GLY A 124 6.57 2.39 9.32
C GLY A 124 5.49 2.72 8.29
N PHE A 125 4.22 2.43 8.60
CA PHE A 125 3.11 2.76 7.72
C PHE A 125 2.80 4.25 7.71
N ALA A 126 2.83 4.92 8.87
CA ALA A 126 2.68 6.37 8.95
C ALA A 126 3.75 7.10 8.14
N ALA A 127 5.02 6.68 8.27
CA ALA A 127 6.13 7.23 7.50
C ALA A 127 5.95 7.04 5.98
N ASP A 128 5.48 5.87 5.55
CA ASP A 128 5.23 5.61 4.13
C ASP A 128 4.07 6.45 3.58
N LEU A 129 2.99 6.61 4.35
CA LEU A 129 1.85 7.46 3.99
C LEU A 129 2.28 8.93 3.81
N MET A 130 3.12 9.45 4.71
CA MET A 130 3.63 10.82 4.63
C MET A 130 4.60 11.00 3.46
N ARG A 131 5.43 10.00 3.15
CA ARG A 131 6.29 10.03 1.96
C ARG A 131 5.45 10.11 0.69
N VAL A 132 4.43 9.26 0.58
CA VAL A 132 3.48 9.28 -0.54
C VAL A 132 2.75 10.61 -0.65
N TYR A 133 2.32 11.18 0.48
CA TYR A 133 1.71 12.50 0.50
C TYR A 133 2.63 13.55 -0.13
N GLY A 134 3.90 13.61 0.29
CA GLY A 134 4.90 14.51 -0.28
C GLY A 134 5.03 14.35 -1.80
N GLU A 135 5.17 13.12 -2.29
CA GLU A 135 5.25 12.86 -3.74
C GLU A 135 4.01 13.31 -4.52
N VAL A 136 2.81 13.19 -3.92
CA VAL A 136 1.56 13.62 -4.54
C VAL A 136 1.45 15.15 -4.50
N ALA A 137 1.87 15.79 -3.41
CA ALA A 137 1.89 17.24 -3.26
C ALA A 137 2.85 17.88 -4.26
N ASP A 138 4.08 17.36 -4.40
CA ASP A 138 5.08 17.86 -5.34
C ASP A 138 4.59 17.81 -6.79
N LYS A 139 3.83 16.77 -7.16
CA LYS A 139 3.22 16.65 -8.51
C LYS A 139 2.08 17.62 -8.74
N ARG A 140 1.44 18.15 -7.68
CA ARG A 140 0.33 19.12 -7.76
C ARG A 140 0.81 20.57 -7.86
N VAL A 141 2.06 20.87 -7.51
CA VAL A 141 2.62 22.22 -7.56
C VAL A 141 3.38 22.44 -8.88
N PRO A 142 2.82 23.13 -9.89
CA PRO A 142 3.66 23.85 -10.83
C PRO A 142 4.30 25.02 -10.08
N ALA A 143 5.63 25.06 -10.02
CA ALA A 143 6.48 26.05 -9.36
C ALA A 143 5.82 27.43 -9.09
N LYS A 144 5.12 27.55 -7.97
CA LYS A 144 4.78 28.80 -7.30
C LYS A 144 4.65 28.47 -5.82
N PHE A 145 5.70 28.77 -5.07
CA PHE A 145 5.60 28.92 -3.62
C PHE A 145 4.50 29.95 -3.35
N VAL A 146 3.41 29.50 -2.75
CA VAL A 146 2.43 30.34 -2.09
C VAL A 146 2.52 29.97 -0.62
N GLU A 147 2.76 30.98 0.20
CA GLU A 147 2.98 30.91 1.63
C GLU A 147 1.98 29.96 2.32
N SER A 148 2.52 28.94 2.99
CA SER A 148 1.77 28.14 3.96
C SER A 148 1.59 29.00 5.21
N SER A 149 0.38 29.54 5.43
CA SER A 149 -0.01 29.95 6.78
C SER A 149 -0.29 28.69 7.57
N ASP A 150 0.64 28.32 8.45
CA ASP A 150 0.62 27.08 9.22
C ASP A 150 -0.69 26.87 9.99
N LEU A 151 -1.23 25.67 9.83
CA LEU A 151 -2.43 25.14 10.49
C LEU A 151 -2.14 24.59 11.91
N LEU A 152 -1.13 25.11 12.59
CA LEU A 152 -0.83 24.77 13.97
C LEU A 152 -0.40 26.04 14.71
N ASP A 153 -1.37 26.61 15.42
CA ASP A 153 -1.23 27.58 16.52
C ASP A 153 -0.08 28.59 16.43
N GLY A 154 -0.33 29.70 15.74
CA GLY A 154 -0.11 31.07 16.25
C GLY A 154 1.26 31.52 16.78
N GLU A 155 2.31 30.71 16.79
CA GLU A 155 3.63 31.10 17.28
C GLU A 155 4.70 30.77 16.23
N THR A 156 5.08 31.82 15.50
CA THR A 156 6.18 31.86 14.54
C THR A 156 7.52 31.52 15.20
N PHE A 157 8.16 30.42 14.79
CA PHE A 157 9.59 30.19 15.05
C PHE A 157 10.41 30.57 13.82
N TYR A 158 11.40 31.45 14.01
CA TYR A 158 12.37 31.88 13.00
C TYR A 158 13.56 30.92 12.99
N TYR A 159 14.06 30.59 11.79
CA TYR A 159 15.47 30.24 11.57
C TYR A 159 16.13 31.36 10.76
#